data_AF-K9DBU8-F1
#
_entry.id   AF-K9DBU8-F1
#
_cell.length_a   1.000
_cell.length_b   1.000
_cell.length_c   1.000
_cell.angle_alpha   90.00
_cell.angle_beta   90.00
_cell.angle_gamma   90.00
#
_symmetry.space_group_name_H-M   'P 1'
#
loop_
_entity.id
_entity.type
_entity.pdbx_description
1 polymer ?
#
loop_
_entity_poly.entity_id
_entity_poly.type
_entity_poly.pdbx_seq_one_letter_code
_entity_poly.pdbx_strand_id
1 'polypeptide(L)'
;MAKRQRENWKGELKDTLDKHNGQHATRKKVVSHRSREARADGLFRMFGQLWQMGLKVMPRNLGERHVRALIAYWTAEPEFVRELEQRNVNLKPRTVPLSAAYIQQQLLSAAVVN
;
A
#
# COMPACT_ATOMS: atom_id res chain seq x y z
N MET A 1 3.27 31.20 8.69
CA MET A 1 3.60 30.36 7.51
C MET A 1 3.64 28.89 7.93
N ALA A 2 2.62 28.09 7.64
CA ALA A 2 2.58 26.67 8.05
C ALA A 2 2.09 25.80 6.89
N LYS A 3 2.96 25.54 5.91
CA LYS A 3 2.63 24.71 4.73
C LYS A 3 3.86 23.92 4.28
N ARG A 4 4.41 23.07 5.15
CA ARG A 4 5.54 22.19 4.76
C ARG A 4 5.65 20.87 5.54
N GLN A 5 4.61 20.44 6.26
CA GLN A 5 4.44 19.00 6.52
C GLN A 5 3.71 18.39 5.32
N ARG A 6 4.36 18.30 4.16
CA ARG A 6 3.97 17.26 3.20
C ARG A 6 4.47 15.95 3.81
N GLU A 7 3.70 15.44 4.76
CA GLU A 7 3.47 14.03 5.05
C GLU A 7 4.41 13.10 4.23
N ASN A 8 5.65 12.92 4.70
CA ASN A 8 6.70 12.19 3.98
C ASN A 8 6.54 10.68 4.17
N TRP A 9 5.34 10.16 3.88
CA TRP A 9 5.04 8.74 4.02
C TRP A 9 5.98 7.89 3.16
N LYS A 10 6.44 8.42 2.03
CA LYS A 10 7.39 7.73 1.15
C LYS A 10 8.76 7.53 1.82
N GLY A 11 9.28 8.58 2.46
CA GLY A 11 10.53 8.49 3.20
C GLY A 11 10.42 7.54 4.39
N GLU A 12 9.37 7.67 5.18
CA GLU A 12 9.14 6.78 6.32
C GLU A 12 8.93 5.32 5.91
N LEU A 13 8.27 5.07 4.77
CA LEU A 13 8.09 3.73 4.24
C LEU A 13 9.42 3.14 3.81
N LYS A 14 10.25 3.96 3.14
CA LYS A 14 11.61 3.57 2.75
C LYS A 14 12.46 3.24 3.97
N ASP A 15 12.47 4.09 4.99
CA ASP A 15 13.23 3.88 6.22
C ASP A 15 12.77 2.62 6.96
N THR A 16 11.47 2.36 6.98
CA THR A 16 10.89 1.14 7.56
C THR A 16 11.35 -0.10 6.78
N LEU A 17 11.25 -0.05 5.46
CA LEU A 17 11.73 -1.12 4.58
C LEU A 17 13.22 -1.39 4.75
N ASP A 18 14.06 -0.36 4.84
CA ASP A 18 15.50 -0.51 5.02
C ASP A 18 15.84 -1.14 6.37
N LYS A 19 15.15 -0.74 7.46
CA LYS A 19 15.31 -1.35 8.79
C LYS A 19 14.95 -2.82 8.81
N HIS A 20 13.81 -3.20 8.22
CA HIS A 20 13.34 -4.59 8.20
C HIS A 20 14.09 -5.46 7.18
N ASN A 21 14.58 -4.89 6.06
CA ASN A 21 15.43 -5.60 5.11
C ASN A 21 16.83 -5.92 5.69
N GLY A 22 17.27 -5.20 6.72
CA GLY A 22 18.54 -5.44 7.42
C GLY A 22 18.45 -6.46 8.57
N GLN A 23 17.26 -6.72 9.11
CA GLN A 23 17.05 -7.62 10.25
C GLN A 23 16.68 -9.03 9.80
N HIS A 24 17.68 -9.88 9.55
CA HIS A 24 17.48 -11.33 9.40
C HIS A 24 17.77 -12.03 10.73
N ALA A 25 16.72 -12.44 11.44
CA ALA A 25 16.87 -13.12 12.73
C ALA A 25 17.26 -14.60 12.65
N THR A 26 17.29 -15.28 11.48
CA THR A 26 17.44 -16.76 11.54
C THR A 26 18.00 -17.53 10.33
N ARG A 27 18.15 -16.98 9.11
CA ARG A 27 18.71 -17.75 7.97
C ARG A 27 19.59 -16.89 7.05
N LYS A 28 20.84 -17.32 6.84
CA LYS A 28 21.80 -16.77 5.85
C LYS A 28 21.33 -17.05 4.41
N LYS A 29 20.27 -16.39 3.95
CA LYS A 29 19.99 -16.29 2.51
C LYS A 29 19.45 -14.89 2.23
N VAL A 30 20.29 -14.08 1.57
CA VAL A 30 19.92 -12.75 1.10
C VAL A 30 18.66 -12.90 0.24
N VAL A 31 17.56 -12.26 0.64
CA VAL A 31 16.41 -12.09 -0.26
C VAL A 31 16.95 -11.37 -1.49
N SER A 32 16.78 -12.00 -2.67
CA SER A 32 17.31 -11.46 -3.92
C SER A 32 16.89 -9.99 -4.06
N HIS A 33 17.76 -9.16 -4.61
CA HIS A 33 17.50 -7.73 -4.83
C HIS A 33 16.13 -7.49 -5.46
N ARG A 34 15.80 -8.34 -6.44
CA ARG A 34 14.53 -8.37 -7.17
C ARG A 34 13.31 -8.57 -6.28
N SER A 35 13.40 -9.38 -5.23
CA SER A 35 12.31 -9.60 -4.27
C SER A 35 12.16 -8.43 -3.30
N ARG A 36 13.22 -7.66 -3.02
CA ARG A 36 13.14 -6.44 -2.18
C ARG A 36 12.55 -5.26 -2.95
N GLU A 37 12.95 -5.08 -4.19
CA GLU A 37 12.38 -4.06 -5.09
C GLU A 37 10.90 -4.32 -5.33
N ALA A 38 10.53 -5.57 -5.63
CA ALA A 38 9.12 -5.93 -5.82
C ALA A 38 8.25 -5.67 -4.58
N ARG A 39 8.81 -5.83 -3.36
CA ARG A 39 8.13 -5.51 -2.10
C ARG A 39 7.94 -4.02 -1.92
N ALA A 40 9.01 -3.25 -2.11
CA ALA A 40 8.96 -1.80 -2.03
C ALA A 40 7.91 -1.25 -3.01
N ASP A 41 7.96 -1.69 -4.26
CA ASP A 41 7.02 -1.27 -5.29
C ASP A 41 5.56 -1.59 -4.93
N GLY A 42 5.30 -2.79 -4.38
CA GLY A 42 3.97 -3.18 -3.91
C GLY A 42 3.44 -2.22 -2.83
N LEU A 43 4.22 -1.97 -1.79
CA LEU A 43 3.82 -1.08 -0.70
C LEU A 43 3.70 0.38 -1.15
N PHE A 44 4.62 0.88 -1.99
CA PHE A 44 4.51 2.22 -2.55
C PHE A 44 3.23 2.39 -3.38
N ARG A 45 2.82 1.37 -4.15
CA ARG A 45 1.56 1.37 -4.89
C ARG A 45 0.36 1.39 -3.95
N MET A 46 0.33 0.54 -2.92
CA MET A 46 -0.77 0.49 -1.95
C MET A 46 -0.97 1.83 -1.23
N PHE A 47 0.10 2.40 -0.68
CA PHE A 47 0.02 3.71 -0.03
C PHE A 47 -0.35 4.82 -1.02
N GLY A 48 0.17 4.77 -2.25
CA GLY A 48 -0.24 5.68 -3.32
C GLY A 48 -1.75 5.62 -3.59
N GLN A 49 -2.33 4.42 -3.68
CA GLN A 49 -3.76 4.22 -3.87
C GLN A 49 -4.59 4.78 -2.72
N LEU A 50 -4.20 4.50 -1.46
CA LEU A 50 -4.86 5.05 -0.27
C LEU A 50 -4.87 6.58 -0.30
N TRP A 51 -3.74 7.19 -0.62
CA TRP A 51 -3.62 8.63 -0.73
C TRP A 51 -4.44 9.23 -1.86
N GLN A 52 -4.52 8.55 -3.00
CA GLN A 52 -5.36 8.96 -4.12
C GLN A 52 -6.85 8.86 -3.77
N MET A 53 -7.26 7.94 -2.89
CA MET A 53 -8.61 7.85 -2.30
C MET A 53 -8.87 8.90 -1.21
N GLY A 54 -7.88 9.74 -0.86
CA GLY A 54 -7.99 10.70 0.24
C GLY A 54 -7.70 10.11 1.63
N LEU A 55 -7.34 8.83 1.72
CA LEU A 55 -6.90 8.16 2.95
C LEU A 55 -5.41 8.44 3.19
N LYS A 56 -5.12 9.61 3.75
CA LYS A 56 -3.77 10.04 4.08
C LYS A 56 -3.20 9.26 5.26
N VAL A 57 -2.53 8.15 4.97
CA VAL A 57 -1.95 7.25 5.96
C VAL A 57 -0.43 7.36 5.96
N MET A 58 0.16 7.41 7.17
CA MET A 58 1.59 7.24 7.38
C MET A 58 1.88 5.75 7.66
N PRO A 59 3.06 5.22 7.31
CA PRO A 59 3.39 3.80 7.50
C PRO A 59 3.11 3.26 8.90
N ARG A 60 3.48 4.03 9.95
CA ARG A 60 3.20 3.71 11.35
C ARG A 60 1.71 3.64 11.73
N ASN A 61 0.83 4.21 10.91
CA ASN A 61 -0.61 4.32 11.14
C ASN A 61 -1.42 3.41 10.20
N LEU A 62 -0.77 2.48 9.49
CA LEU A 62 -1.47 1.48 8.71
C LEU A 62 -2.31 0.60 9.64
N GLY A 63 -3.53 0.28 9.23
CA GLY A 63 -4.48 -0.41 10.08
C GLY A 63 -5.62 -0.99 9.25
N GLU A 64 -6.49 -1.77 9.90
CA GLU A 64 -7.50 -2.59 9.23
C GLU A 64 -8.37 -1.82 8.24
N ARG A 65 -8.84 -0.61 8.61
CA ARG A 65 -9.68 0.23 7.73
C ARG A 65 -9.02 0.52 6.37
N HIS A 66 -7.70 0.67 6.35
CA HIS A 66 -6.94 0.98 5.13
C HIS A 66 -6.81 -0.26 4.25
N VAL A 67 -6.59 -1.43 4.87
CA VAL A 67 -6.57 -2.70 4.16
C VAL A 67 -7.94 -3.00 3.55
N ARG A 68 -9.02 -2.83 4.33
CA ARG A 68 -10.40 -2.98 3.83
C ARG A 68 -10.67 -2.05 2.64
N ALA A 69 -10.26 -0.79 2.71
CA ALA A 69 -10.41 0.16 1.59
C ALA A 69 -9.65 -0.28 0.33
N LEU A 70 -8.43 -0.81 0.48
CA LEU A 70 -7.67 -1.36 -0.65
C LEU A 70 -8.37 -2.58 -1.27
N ILE A 71 -8.85 -3.50 -0.43
CA ILE A 71 -9.58 -4.68 -0.91
C ILE A 71 -10.86 -4.27 -1.62
N ALA A 72 -11.69 -3.43 -1.00
CA ALA A 72 -12.94 -2.93 -1.59
C ALA A 72 -12.71 -2.24 -2.94
N TYR A 73 -11.62 -1.44 -3.04
CA TYR A 73 -11.21 -0.85 -4.31
C TYR A 73 -10.82 -1.92 -5.35
N TRP A 74 -9.97 -2.89 -4.96
CA TRP A 74 -9.49 -3.93 -5.88
C TRP A 74 -10.60 -4.88 -6.33
N THR A 75 -11.59 -5.15 -5.48
CA THR A 75 -12.75 -5.99 -5.80
C THR A 75 -13.87 -5.21 -6.50
N ALA A 76 -13.68 -3.90 -6.72
CA ALA A 76 -14.71 -3.01 -7.28
C ALA A 76 -16.04 -3.13 -6.53
N GLU A 77 -15.99 -3.10 -5.20
CA GLU A 77 -17.18 -3.18 -4.36
C GLU A 77 -18.14 -2.01 -4.68
N PRO A 78 -19.40 -2.27 -5.05
CA PRO A 78 -20.29 -1.24 -5.60
C PRO A 78 -20.50 -0.04 -4.68
N GLU A 79 -20.74 -0.29 -3.39
CA GLU A 79 -20.96 0.79 -2.41
C GLU A 79 -19.69 1.63 -2.20
N PHE A 80 -18.53 0.99 -2.18
CA PHE A 80 -17.25 1.69 -2.05
C PHE A 80 -16.91 2.51 -3.29
N VAL A 81 -17.16 1.97 -4.49
CA VAL A 81 -16.99 2.68 -5.76
C VAL A 81 -17.86 3.92 -5.81
N ARG A 82 -19.14 3.80 -5.45
CA ARG A 82 -20.08 4.93 -5.39
C ARG A 82 -19.65 5.98 -4.37
N GLU A 83 -19.14 5.56 -3.21
CA GLU A 83 -18.57 6.46 -2.20
C GLU A 83 -17.35 7.23 -2.74
N LEU A 84 -16.44 6.57 -3.47
CA LEU A 84 -15.29 7.24 -4.07
C LEU A 84 -15.70 8.25 -5.15
N GLU A 85 -16.69 7.93 -5.97
CA GLU A 85 -17.25 8.85 -6.99
C GLU A 85 -17.79 10.12 -6.36
N GLN A 86 -18.50 10.00 -5.24
CA GLN A 86 -19.05 11.15 -4.52
C GLN A 86 -17.98 12.01 -3.84
N ARG A 87 -16.85 11.42 -3.45
CA ARG A 87 -15.80 12.10 -2.68
C ARG A 87 -14.84 12.95 -3.51
N ASN A 88 -15.01 13.03 -4.83
CA ASN A 88 -14.15 13.79 -5.75
C ASN A 88 -12.65 13.51 -5.49
N VAL A 89 -12.30 12.23 -5.35
CA VAL A 89 -10.94 11.78 -5.05
C VAL A 89 -10.08 11.75 -6.32
N ASN A 90 -8.76 11.75 -6.16
CA ASN A 90 -7.81 11.69 -7.29
C ASN A 90 -7.53 10.24 -7.73
N LEU A 91 -8.52 9.36 -7.58
CA LEU A 91 -8.47 7.97 -8.01
C LEU A 91 -9.72 7.69 -8.83
N LYS A 92 -9.54 7.18 -10.05
CA LYS A 92 -10.67 6.70 -10.83
C LYS A 92 -11.21 5.42 -10.19
N PRO A 93 -12.50 5.35 -9.84
CA PRO A 93 -13.11 4.13 -9.34
C PRO A 93 -12.97 2.99 -10.35
N ARG A 94 -12.89 1.76 -9.85
CA ARG A 94 -12.83 0.57 -10.71
C ARG A 94 -14.25 0.10 -11.02
N THR A 95 -14.50 -0.24 -12.28
CA THR A 95 -15.75 -0.86 -12.73
C THR A 95 -15.69 -2.39 -12.72
N VAL A 96 -14.48 -2.96 -12.62
CA VAL A 96 -14.26 -4.41 -12.61
C VAL A 96 -13.23 -4.82 -11.54
N PRO A 97 -13.45 -5.97 -10.87
CA PRO A 97 -12.50 -6.50 -9.92
C PRO A 97 -11.17 -6.85 -10.60
N LEU A 98 -10.08 -6.69 -9.85
CA LEU A 98 -8.79 -7.28 -10.21
C LEU A 98 -8.88 -8.80 -10.09
N SER A 99 -8.09 -9.51 -10.89
CA SER A 99 -8.05 -10.97 -10.79
C SER A 99 -7.56 -11.37 -9.39
N ALA A 100 -8.08 -12.49 -8.88
CA ALA A 100 -7.63 -13.05 -7.61
C ALA A 100 -6.11 -13.26 -7.60
N ALA A 101 -5.53 -13.71 -8.72
CA ALA A 101 -4.10 -13.87 -8.88
C ALA A 101 -3.33 -12.55 -8.73
N TYR A 102 -3.85 -11.44 -9.25
CA TYR A 102 -3.23 -10.13 -9.09
C TYR A 102 -3.31 -9.63 -7.65
N ILE A 103 -4.47 -9.79 -7.01
CA ILE A 103 -4.66 -9.42 -5.60
C ILE A 103 -3.72 -10.23 -4.71
N GLN A 104 -3.64 -11.55 -4.93
CA GLN A 104 -2.69 -12.42 -4.25
C GLN A 104 -1.25 -11.99 -4.49
N GLN A 105 -0.87 -11.68 -5.73
CA GLN A 105 0.48 -11.20 -6.04
C GLN A 105 0.83 -9.90 -5.28
N GLN A 106 -0.12 -8.97 -5.16
CA GLN A 106 0.11 -7.74 -4.41
C GLN A 106 0.18 -7.96 -2.90
N LEU A 107 -0.63 -8.86 -2.34
CA LEU A 107 -0.55 -9.18 -0.93
C LEU A 107 0.75 -9.93 -0.60
N LEU A 108 1.17 -10.87 -1.45
CA LEU A 108 2.42 -11.61 -1.31
C LEU A 108 3.65 -10.71 -1.44
N SER A 109 3.58 -9.67 -2.29
CA SER A 109 4.65 -8.66 -2.34
C SER A 109 4.67 -7.78 -1.09
N ALA A 110 3.60 -7.70 -0.31
CA ALA A 110 3.58 -6.95 0.96
C ALA A 110 3.89 -7.82 2.21
N ALA A 111 3.59 -9.11 2.20
CA ALA A 111 3.47 -9.96 3.40
C ALA A 111 4.76 -10.63 3.93
N VAL A 112 5.95 -10.00 3.80
CA VAL A 112 7.18 -10.53 4.45
C VAL A 112 7.74 -9.52 5.45
N VAL A 113 6.87 -9.07 6.34
CA VAL A 113 7.22 -8.36 7.57
C VAL A 113 6.62 -9.17 8.71
N ASN A 114 7.42 -10.10 9.24
CA ASN A 114 7.24 -10.73 10.55
C ASN A 114 8.62 -11.06 11.10
#